data_AF-A0A929N139-F1
#
_entry.id   AF-A0A929N139-F1
#
_cell.length_a   1.000
_cell.length_b   1.000
_cell.length_c   1.000
_cell.angle_alpha   90.00
_cell.angle_beta   90.00
_cell.angle_gamma   90.00
#
_symmetry.space_group_name_H-M   'P 1'
#
loop_
_entity.id
_entity.type
_entity.pdbx_description
1 polymer ?
#
loop_
_entity_poly.entity_id
_entity_poly.type
_entity_poly.pdbx_seq_one_letter_code
_entity_poly.pdbx_strand_id
1 'polypeptide(L)'
;VPLLELAGGMEVERDHALDRPERSGPSEDDMWNPEDALVAKANQSEKASSDLLNQFEVLGADAEFDGVLFDGSSWGAGAEVGSEEEQEYLGIPGLLDADQVATLLRARQADQIASQKRSRDAARQRADNAGVPAHKRRAAKRKELQHLVSTWARRSGDTHAVIHSQLRQRCGGPEVAQASTEQIEARIALLREWFVGRR
;
A
#
# COMPACT_ATOMS: atom_id res chain seq x y z
N VAL A 1 65.85 -17.63 -48.20
CA VAL A 1 65.07 -16.51 -47.62
C VAL A 1 63.98 -17.11 -46.75
N PRO A 2 63.86 -16.78 -45.46
CA PRO A 2 62.67 -17.11 -44.67
C PRO A 2 61.39 -16.66 -45.40
N LEU A 3 60.32 -17.45 -45.34
CA LEU A 3 59.08 -17.23 -46.13
C LEU A 3 58.46 -15.84 -45.93
N LEU A 4 58.62 -15.26 -44.74
CA LEU A 4 58.16 -13.92 -44.40
C LEU A 4 58.90 -12.81 -45.17
N GLU A 5 60.20 -12.98 -45.38
CA GLU A 5 61.03 -12.00 -46.06
C GLU A 5 60.84 -12.08 -47.59
N LEU A 6 60.57 -13.28 -48.12
CA LEU A 6 60.13 -13.45 -49.51
C LEU A 6 58.75 -12.81 -49.77
N ALA A 7 57.79 -13.00 -48.85
CA ALA A 7 56.46 -12.38 -48.97
C ALA A 7 56.53 -10.85 -48.97
N GLY A 8 57.38 -10.26 -48.11
CA GLY A 8 57.61 -8.81 -48.11
C GLY A 8 58.20 -8.29 -49.43
N GLY A 9 59.11 -9.04 -50.05
CA GLY A 9 59.65 -8.70 -51.37
C GLY A 9 58.59 -8.74 -52.48
N MET A 10 57.70 -9.74 -52.47
CA MET A 10 56.62 -9.87 -53.45
C MET A 10 55.58 -8.75 -53.36
N GLU A 11 55.30 -8.23 -52.17
CA GLU A 11 54.39 -7.09 -51.97
C GLU A 11 54.97 -5.79 -52.56
N VAL A 12 56.28 -5.57 -52.38
CA VAL A 12 56.98 -4.38 -52.93
C VAL A 12 57.02 -4.42 -54.46
N GLU A 13 57.30 -5.58 -55.06
CA GLU A 13 57.27 -5.75 -56.52
C GLU A 13 55.84 -5.56 -57.08
N ARG A 14 54.83 -6.03 -56.35
CA ARG A 14 53.42 -5.84 -56.70
C ARG A 14 53.04 -4.35 -56.71
N ASP A 15 53.42 -3.62 -55.67
CA ASP A 15 53.10 -2.18 -55.57
C ASP A 15 53.81 -1.36 -56.64
N HIS A 16 55.04 -1.74 -57.02
CA HIS A 16 55.77 -1.15 -58.14
C HIS A 16 55.15 -1.49 -59.51
N ALA A 17 54.60 -2.69 -59.70
CA ALA A 17 53.91 -3.06 -60.94
C ALA A 17 52.51 -2.44 -61.07
N LEU A 18 51.86 -2.10 -59.95
CA LEU A 18 50.52 -1.54 -59.91
C LEU A 18 50.45 0.00 -60.02
N ASP A 19 51.59 0.67 -60.17
CA ASP A 19 51.74 2.10 -60.47
C ASP A 19 50.73 2.99 -59.72
N ARG A 20 50.55 2.71 -58.42
CA ARG A 20 49.58 3.40 -57.58
C ARG A 20 50.18 4.73 -57.13
N PRO A 21 49.68 5.90 -57.56
CA PRO A 21 50.22 7.17 -57.10
C PRO A 21 49.96 7.34 -55.59
N GLU A 22 50.99 7.74 -54.84
CA GLU A 22 50.82 8.18 -53.46
C GLU A 22 49.87 9.38 -53.41
N ARG A 23 48.81 9.26 -52.60
CA ARG A 23 47.76 10.26 -52.44
C ARG A 23 48.34 11.57 -51.96
N SER A 24 48.44 12.54 -52.86
CA SER A 24 48.80 13.93 -52.56
C SER A 24 47.89 14.87 -53.37
N GLY A 25 46.71 15.16 -52.82
CA GLY A 25 45.67 16.04 -53.37
C GLY A 25 44.29 15.67 -52.81
N PRO A 26 43.36 16.62 -52.61
CA PRO A 26 42.06 16.31 -52.02
C PRO A 26 41.31 15.34 -52.95
N SER A 27 40.84 14.23 -52.38
CA SER A 27 40.14 13.19 -53.12
C SER A 27 38.78 13.69 -53.60
N GLU A 28 38.33 13.21 -54.75
CA GLU A 28 36.98 13.41 -55.30
C GLU A 28 35.85 12.86 -54.38
N ASP A 29 36.19 12.36 -53.18
CA ASP A 29 35.28 11.97 -52.10
C ASP A 29 34.69 13.19 -51.35
N ASP A 30 35.09 14.43 -51.69
CA ASP A 30 34.56 15.68 -51.09
C ASP A 30 33.24 16.16 -51.73
N MET A 31 32.59 15.34 -52.56
CA MET A 31 31.23 15.62 -53.00
C MET A 31 30.27 15.19 -51.90
N TRP A 32 29.76 16.14 -51.11
CA TRP A 32 28.71 15.91 -50.14
C TRP A 32 27.47 15.31 -50.83
N ASN A 33 27.31 13.99 -50.78
CA ASN A 33 26.11 13.31 -51.27
C ASN A 33 25.00 13.47 -50.21
N PRO A 34 23.91 14.19 -50.53
CA PRO A 34 22.84 14.42 -49.57
C PRO A 34 22.14 13.12 -49.15
N GLU A 35 22.15 12.13 -50.03
CA GLU A 35 21.60 10.79 -49.80
C GLU A 35 22.45 9.97 -48.83
N ASP A 36 23.78 10.04 -48.90
CA ASP A 36 24.66 9.43 -47.89
C ASP A 36 24.51 10.11 -46.52
N ALA A 37 24.31 11.43 -46.50
CA ALA A 37 24.02 12.15 -45.26
C ALA A 37 22.66 11.74 -44.64
N LEU A 38 21.66 11.44 -45.47
CA LEU A 38 20.36 10.93 -45.01
C LEU A 38 20.45 9.49 -44.50
N VAL A 39 21.20 8.62 -45.18
CA VAL A 39 21.46 7.24 -44.74
C VAL A 39 22.27 7.24 -43.45
N ALA A 40 23.30 8.09 -43.33
CA ALA A 40 24.07 8.24 -42.11
C ALA A 40 23.23 8.77 -40.95
N LYS A 41 22.32 9.72 -41.20
CA LYS A 41 21.40 10.25 -40.18
C LYS A 41 20.32 9.24 -39.78
N ALA A 42 19.86 8.38 -40.69
CA ALA A 42 18.95 7.28 -40.37
C ALA A 42 19.65 6.14 -39.60
N ASN A 43 20.93 5.89 -39.90
CA ASN A 43 21.77 4.90 -39.21
C ASN A 43 22.36 5.44 -37.89
N GLN A 44 22.23 6.73 -37.60
CA GLN A 44 22.52 7.27 -36.28
C GLN A 44 21.49 6.73 -35.29
N SER A 45 21.92 5.79 -34.44
CA SER A 45 21.14 5.40 -33.28
C SER A 45 21.01 6.61 -32.35
N GLU A 46 19.80 7.14 -32.17
CA GLU A 46 19.53 8.12 -31.13
C GLU A 46 19.76 7.47 -29.76
N LYS A 47 20.94 7.68 -29.20
CA LYS A 47 21.19 7.39 -27.78
C LYS A 47 20.73 8.62 -27.01
N ALA A 48 19.71 8.44 -26.18
CA ALA A 48 19.39 9.42 -25.15
C ALA A 48 20.68 9.71 -24.35
N SER A 49 20.88 10.97 -23.98
CA SER A 49 22.04 11.45 -23.21
C SER A 49 22.41 10.46 -22.10
N SER A 50 23.62 9.89 -22.17
CA SER A 50 24.14 8.96 -21.17
C SER A 50 24.30 9.60 -19.79
N ASP A 51 24.37 10.93 -19.72
CA ASP A 51 24.45 11.66 -18.44
C ASP A 51 23.16 11.56 -17.60
N LEU A 52 22.01 11.25 -18.22
CA LEU A 52 20.78 10.94 -17.48
C LEU A 52 20.62 9.45 -17.16
N LEU A 53 21.46 8.56 -17.72
CA LEU A 53 21.30 7.11 -17.71
C LEU A 53 22.38 6.35 -16.91
N ASN A 54 23.33 7.06 -16.27
CA ASN A 54 24.39 6.44 -15.46
C ASN A 54 23.88 5.73 -14.18
N GLN A 55 22.57 5.73 -13.94
CA GLN A 55 21.93 4.91 -12.92
C GLN A 55 20.79 4.12 -13.56
N PHE A 56 21.13 3.09 -14.33
CA PHE A 56 20.17 2.05 -14.68
C PHE A 56 19.96 1.18 -13.45
N GLU A 57 18.90 1.45 -12.70
CA GLU A 57 18.44 0.61 -11.61
C GLU A 57 17.38 -0.35 -12.16
N VAL A 58 17.65 -1.65 -12.07
CA VAL A 58 16.66 -2.68 -12.40
C VAL A 58 15.64 -2.69 -11.26
N LEU A 59 14.54 -1.98 -11.45
CA LEU A 59 13.35 -2.14 -10.62
C LEU A 59 12.81 -3.55 -10.90
N GLY A 60 12.88 -4.43 -9.91
CA GLY A 60 12.21 -5.72 -9.97
C GLY A 60 10.71 -5.52 -10.25
N ALA A 61 10.17 -6.31 -11.18
CA ALA A 61 8.75 -6.33 -11.47
C ALA A 61 8.22 -7.71 -11.11
N ASP A 62 7.56 -7.80 -9.96
CA ASP A 62 6.80 -8.97 -9.58
C ASP A 62 5.33 -8.77 -9.97
N ALA A 63 4.71 -9.80 -10.55
CA ALA A 63 3.31 -9.80 -10.89
C ALA A 63 2.66 -11.05 -10.29
N GLU A 64 1.67 -10.84 -9.44
CA GLU A 64 0.86 -11.89 -8.84
C GLU A 64 -0.55 -11.89 -9.43
N PHE A 65 -1.19 -13.06 -9.48
CA PHE A 65 -2.58 -13.16 -9.88
C PHE A 65 -3.48 -12.76 -8.71
N ASP A 66 -4.34 -11.76 -8.93
CA ASP A 66 -5.33 -11.30 -7.95
C ASP A 66 -6.37 -12.39 -7.57
N GLY A 67 -6.57 -13.38 -8.44
CA GLY A 67 -7.43 -14.52 -8.15
C GLY A 67 -7.78 -15.37 -9.38
N VAL A 68 -8.56 -16.43 -9.14
CA VAL A 68 -9.05 -17.39 -10.15
C VAL A 68 -10.58 -17.43 -10.13
N LEU A 69 -11.20 -17.42 -11.32
CA LEU A 69 -12.63 -17.63 -11.50
C LEU A 69 -12.89 -19.06 -12.01
N PHE A 70 -13.82 -19.76 -11.37
CA PHE A 70 -14.20 -21.14 -11.70
C PHE A 70 -15.66 -21.39 -11.25
N ASP A 71 -16.47 -22.03 -12.08
CA ASP A 71 -17.88 -22.34 -11.77
C ASP A 71 -18.71 -21.17 -11.17
N GLY A 72 -18.49 -19.94 -11.67
CA GLY A 72 -19.18 -18.73 -11.20
C GLY A 72 -18.72 -18.16 -9.85
N SER A 73 -17.74 -18.80 -9.19
CA SER A 73 -17.10 -18.32 -7.97
C SER A 73 -15.69 -17.79 -8.23
N SER A 74 -15.26 -16.85 -7.37
CA SER A 74 -13.91 -16.27 -7.37
C SER A 74 -13.12 -16.78 -6.15
N TRP A 75 -11.92 -17.30 -6.37
CA TRP A 75 -10.98 -17.70 -5.33
C TRP A 75 -9.70 -16.86 -5.42
N GLY A 76 -8.98 -16.75 -4.31
CA GLY A 76 -7.75 -15.95 -4.23
C GLY A 76 -7.94 -14.56 -3.62
N ALA A 77 -9.01 -14.34 -2.86
CA ALA A 77 -9.27 -13.04 -2.24
C ALA A 77 -8.27 -12.70 -1.12
N GLY A 78 -7.11 -12.15 -1.50
CA GLY A 78 -6.35 -11.14 -0.76
C GLY A 78 -5.95 -11.49 0.67
N ALA A 79 -5.34 -12.66 0.88
CA ALA A 79 -4.47 -12.84 2.03
C ALA A 79 -3.07 -12.32 1.65
N GLU A 80 -2.38 -11.65 2.57
CA GLU A 80 -1.01 -11.19 2.33
C GLU A 80 -0.08 -12.39 2.18
N VAL A 81 0.80 -12.33 1.18
CA VAL A 81 1.76 -13.40 0.89
C VAL A 81 2.61 -13.70 2.13
N GLY A 82 2.55 -14.94 2.63
CA GLY A 82 3.24 -15.39 3.84
C GLY A 82 2.44 -15.31 5.15
N SER A 83 1.17 -14.88 5.11
CA SER A 83 0.28 -14.90 6.27
C SER A 83 0.00 -16.34 6.77
N GLU A 84 -0.35 -16.51 8.05
CA GLU A 84 -0.77 -17.81 8.60
C GLU A 84 -1.93 -18.43 7.80
N GLU A 85 -2.80 -17.56 7.24
CA GLU A 85 -3.91 -17.96 6.36
C GLU A 85 -3.43 -18.62 5.05
N GLU A 86 -2.24 -18.28 4.53
CA GLU A 86 -1.64 -18.95 3.38
C GLU A 86 -0.87 -20.23 3.72
N GLN A 87 -0.27 -20.33 4.91
CA GLN A 87 0.53 -21.51 5.27
C GLN A 87 -0.32 -22.79 5.35
N GLU A 88 -1.59 -22.62 5.73
CA GLU A 88 -2.62 -23.66 5.72
C GLU A 88 -3.18 -23.97 4.32
N TYR A 89 -2.82 -23.21 3.27
CA TYR A 89 -3.19 -23.47 1.88
C TYR A 89 -2.49 -24.71 1.30
N LEU A 90 -1.33 -25.04 1.85
CA LEU A 90 -0.52 -26.20 1.45
C LEU A 90 -0.89 -27.43 2.30
N GLY A 91 -2.14 -27.89 2.18
CA GLY A 91 -2.49 -29.25 2.58
C GLY A 91 -1.65 -30.27 1.81
N ILE A 92 -1.48 -31.48 2.34
CA ILE A 92 -0.74 -32.55 1.65
C ILE A 92 -1.52 -32.93 0.38
N PRO A 93 -0.96 -32.71 -0.83
CA PRO A 93 -1.66 -33.04 -2.06
C PRO A 93 -1.91 -34.54 -2.17
N GLY A 94 -3.11 -34.94 -2.60
CA GLY A 94 -3.46 -36.34 -2.88
C GLY A 94 -4.29 -37.07 -1.82
N LEU A 95 -4.69 -36.41 -0.72
CA LEU A 95 -5.54 -37.01 0.32
C LEU A 95 -7.05 -36.82 0.06
N LEU A 96 -7.42 -35.87 -0.81
CA LEU A 96 -8.80 -35.44 -1.02
C LEU A 96 -9.21 -35.58 -2.48
N ASP A 97 -10.44 -36.04 -2.70
CA ASP A 97 -11.08 -36.04 -4.02
C ASP A 97 -11.45 -34.61 -4.45
N ALA A 98 -11.65 -34.39 -5.75
CA ALA A 98 -11.96 -33.06 -6.31
C ALA A 98 -13.18 -32.38 -5.65
N ASP A 99 -14.23 -33.14 -5.34
CA ASP A 99 -15.43 -32.61 -4.69
C ASP A 99 -15.17 -32.19 -3.23
N GLN A 100 -14.27 -32.90 -2.54
CA GLN A 100 -13.86 -32.57 -1.18
C GLN A 100 -13.01 -31.30 -1.15
N VAL A 101 -12.12 -31.14 -2.14
CA VAL A 101 -11.34 -29.90 -2.34
C VAL A 101 -12.27 -28.72 -2.61
N ALA A 102 -13.25 -28.87 -3.50
CA ALA A 102 -14.23 -27.83 -3.80
C ALA A 102 -15.05 -27.41 -2.56
N THR A 103 -15.45 -28.39 -1.73
CA THR A 103 -16.21 -28.13 -0.50
C THR A 103 -15.39 -27.35 0.52
N LEU A 104 -14.13 -27.73 0.74
CA LEU A 104 -13.22 -27.03 1.66
C LEU A 104 -12.91 -25.61 1.20
N LEU A 105 -12.63 -25.43 -0.10
CA LEU A 105 -12.37 -24.10 -0.67
C LEU A 105 -13.57 -23.16 -0.49
N ARG A 106 -14.79 -23.67 -0.67
CA ARG A 106 -16.02 -22.88 -0.48
C ARG A 106 -16.24 -22.50 0.99
N ALA A 107 -16.05 -23.44 1.92
CA ALA A 107 -16.14 -23.16 3.36
C ALA A 107 -15.13 -22.08 3.79
N ARG A 108 -13.89 -22.21 3.32
CA ARG A 108 -12.80 -21.28 3.64
C ARG A 108 -13.01 -19.88 3.06
N GLN A 109 -13.54 -19.79 1.84
CA GLN A 109 -13.94 -18.51 1.26
C GLN A 109 -14.98 -17.79 2.13
N ALA A 110 -15.96 -18.52 2.65
CA ALA A 110 -16.95 -17.95 3.56
C ALA A 110 -16.31 -17.43 4.85
N ASP A 111 -15.33 -18.16 5.40
CA ASP A 111 -14.59 -17.76 6.59
C ASP A 111 -13.69 -16.53 6.35
N GLN A 112 -13.04 -16.43 5.19
CA GLN A 112 -12.25 -15.26 4.76
C GLN A 112 -13.15 -14.03 4.60
N ILE A 113 -14.30 -14.16 3.93
CA ILE A 113 -15.24 -13.04 3.80
C ILE A 113 -15.75 -12.61 5.18
N ALA A 114 -16.01 -13.57 6.09
CA ALA A 114 -16.41 -13.28 7.45
C ALA A 114 -15.29 -12.64 8.29
N SER A 115 -14.03 -13.09 8.16
CA SER A 115 -12.87 -12.49 8.84
C SER A 115 -12.62 -11.07 8.34
N GLN A 116 -12.65 -10.84 7.02
CA GLN A 116 -12.51 -9.50 6.43
C GLN A 116 -13.65 -8.56 6.84
N LYS A 117 -14.90 -9.02 6.91
CA LYS A 117 -16.00 -8.21 7.44
C LYS A 117 -15.77 -7.82 8.90
N ARG A 118 -15.40 -8.79 9.74
CA ARG A 118 -15.07 -8.55 11.16
C ARG A 118 -13.89 -7.59 11.33
N SER A 119 -12.83 -7.72 10.54
CA SER A 119 -11.66 -6.85 10.60
C SER A 119 -11.97 -5.43 10.14
N ARG A 120 -12.78 -5.28 9.08
CA ARG A 120 -13.28 -3.98 8.59
C ARG A 120 -14.21 -3.31 9.59
N ASP A 121 -15.11 -4.05 10.21
CA ASP A 121 -16.00 -3.52 11.25
C ASP A 121 -15.21 -3.12 12.50
N ALA A 122 -14.22 -3.91 12.91
CA ALA A 122 -13.31 -3.55 13.98
C ALA A 122 -12.44 -2.33 13.61
N ALA A 123 -11.99 -2.21 12.36
CA ALA A 123 -11.25 -1.04 11.87
C ALA A 123 -12.13 0.21 11.83
N ARG A 124 -13.39 0.11 11.42
CA ARG A 124 -14.39 1.19 11.48
C ARG A 124 -14.65 1.62 12.92
N GLN A 125 -14.90 0.67 13.82
CA GLN A 125 -15.04 0.97 15.25
C GLN A 125 -13.77 1.60 15.82
N ARG A 126 -12.57 1.14 15.42
CA ARG A 126 -11.31 1.78 15.83
C ARG A 126 -11.19 3.17 15.25
N ALA A 127 -11.57 3.43 14.00
CA ALA A 127 -11.56 4.75 13.37
C ALA A 127 -12.54 5.72 14.06
N ASP A 128 -13.75 5.26 14.36
CA ASP A 128 -14.76 6.00 15.13
C ASP A 128 -14.25 6.34 16.54
N ASN A 129 -13.47 5.43 17.15
CA ASN A 129 -12.85 5.62 18.47
C ASN A 129 -11.50 6.38 18.42
N ALA A 130 -10.79 6.38 17.29
CA ALA A 130 -9.45 6.96 17.10
C ALA A 130 -9.49 8.47 16.86
N GLY A 131 -10.65 9.10 16.97
CA GLY A 131 -10.75 10.54 17.15
C GLY A 131 -10.02 10.99 18.42
N VAL A 132 -8.71 11.27 18.34
CA VAL A 132 -7.94 12.05 19.32
C VAL A 132 -8.69 13.31 19.80
N PRO A 133 -9.51 14.03 18.99
CA PRO A 133 -10.43 15.06 19.49
C PRO A 133 -11.60 14.53 20.34
N ALA A 134 -12.15 13.35 20.07
CA ALA A 134 -13.26 12.75 20.83
C ALA A 134 -12.84 12.33 22.24
N HIS A 135 -11.62 11.77 22.42
CA HIS A 135 -11.09 11.47 23.76
C HIS A 135 -10.91 12.75 24.60
N LYS A 136 -10.32 13.81 24.02
CA LYS A 136 -10.15 15.10 24.70
C LYS A 136 -11.50 15.73 25.06
N ARG A 137 -12.47 15.71 24.14
CA ARG A 137 -13.85 16.16 24.38
C ARG A 137 -14.52 15.36 25.51
N ARG A 138 -14.41 14.04 25.49
CA ARG A 138 -14.95 13.15 26.54
C ARG A 138 -14.32 13.43 27.90
N ALA A 139 -13.00 13.62 27.95
CA ALA A 139 -12.29 13.98 29.19
C ALA A 139 -12.74 15.35 29.73
N ALA A 140 -12.91 16.35 28.87
CA ALA A 140 -13.43 17.66 29.26
C ALA A 140 -14.86 17.57 29.81
N LYS A 141 -15.74 16.79 29.15
CA LYS A 141 -17.11 16.55 29.62
C LYS A 141 -17.17 15.79 30.95
N ARG A 142 -16.27 14.83 31.19
CA ARG A 142 -16.16 14.18 32.51
C ARG A 142 -15.79 15.16 33.61
N LYS A 143 -14.83 16.05 33.35
CA LYS A 143 -14.44 17.11 34.31
C LYS A 143 -15.60 18.05 34.60
N GLU A 144 -16.35 18.45 33.56
CA GLU A 144 -17.55 19.27 33.70
C GLU A 144 -18.62 18.58 34.57
N LEU A 145 -18.91 17.31 34.31
CA LEU A 145 -19.86 16.52 35.11
C LEU A 145 -19.40 16.41 36.58
N GLN A 146 -18.13 16.09 36.83
CA GLN A 146 -17.57 15.99 38.19
C GLN A 146 -17.68 17.29 38.97
N HIS A 147 -17.42 18.43 38.30
CA HIS A 147 -17.58 19.74 38.90
C HIS A 147 -19.04 20.02 39.28
N LEU A 148 -19.99 19.78 38.35
CA LEU A 148 -21.42 19.99 38.60
C LEU A 148 -21.95 19.09 39.73
N VAL A 149 -21.53 17.81 39.76
CA VAL A 149 -21.89 16.87 40.84
C VAL A 149 -21.34 17.37 42.18
N SER A 150 -20.11 17.87 42.22
CA SER A 150 -19.52 18.41 43.46
C SER A 150 -20.28 19.63 43.98
N THR A 151 -20.69 20.53 43.08
CA THR A 151 -21.52 21.70 43.43
C THR A 151 -22.91 21.28 43.89
N TRP A 152 -23.51 20.29 43.23
CA TRP A 152 -24.83 19.77 43.59
C TRP A 152 -24.82 19.05 44.94
N ALA A 153 -23.78 18.25 45.22
CA ALA A 153 -23.63 17.53 46.48
C ALA A 153 -23.61 18.48 47.67
N ARG A 154 -22.89 19.61 47.54
CA ARG A 154 -22.88 20.67 48.57
C ARG A 154 -24.25 21.30 48.79
N ARG A 155 -25.08 21.41 47.74
CA ARG A 155 -26.42 22.01 47.81
C ARG A 155 -27.48 21.05 48.34
N SER A 156 -27.41 19.77 47.95
CA SER A 156 -28.40 18.75 48.28
C SER A 156 -28.09 17.99 49.58
N GLY A 157 -26.82 17.92 49.98
CA GLY A 157 -26.35 17.08 51.08
C GLY A 157 -26.11 15.61 50.68
N ASP A 158 -26.45 15.23 49.45
CA ASP A 158 -26.26 13.86 48.94
C ASP A 158 -24.78 13.56 48.66
N THR A 159 -24.37 12.30 48.86
CA THR A 159 -23.02 11.85 48.48
C THR A 159 -22.86 11.75 46.96
N HIS A 160 -21.62 11.89 46.46
CA HIS A 160 -21.34 11.76 45.03
C HIS A 160 -21.83 10.42 44.45
N ALA A 161 -21.71 9.34 45.20
CA ALA A 161 -22.15 8.00 44.79
C ALA A 161 -23.67 7.95 44.55
N VAL A 162 -24.46 8.55 45.45
CA VAL A 162 -25.92 8.62 45.32
C VAL A 162 -26.31 9.43 44.09
N ILE A 163 -25.67 10.59 43.87
CA ILE A 163 -25.95 11.46 42.71
C ILE A 163 -25.62 10.73 41.41
N HIS A 164 -24.46 10.09 41.32
CA HIS A 164 -24.08 9.31 40.13
C HIS A 164 -25.01 8.12 39.88
N SER A 165 -25.49 7.46 40.94
CA SER A 165 -26.47 6.39 40.84
C SER A 165 -27.81 6.89 40.29
N GLN A 166 -28.33 8.02 40.80
CA GLN A 166 -29.56 8.64 40.30
C GLN A 166 -29.44 9.08 38.84
N LEU A 167 -28.32 9.71 38.46
CA LEU A 167 -28.03 10.10 37.08
C LEU A 167 -27.97 8.88 36.15
N ARG A 168 -27.36 7.77 36.60
CA ARG A 168 -27.34 6.51 35.84
C ARG A 168 -28.72 5.87 35.72
N GLN A 169 -29.50 5.86 36.79
CA GLN A 169 -30.83 5.25 36.79
C GLN A 169 -31.77 5.96 35.80
N ARG A 170 -31.65 7.28 35.67
CA ARG A 170 -32.48 8.08 34.75
C ARG A 170 -31.96 8.14 33.32
N CYS A 171 -30.65 8.36 33.12
CA CYS A 171 -30.06 8.47 31.78
C CYS A 171 -29.67 7.11 31.17
N GLY A 172 -29.61 6.05 31.98
CA GLY A 172 -29.09 4.75 31.58
C GLY A 172 -27.58 4.71 31.38
N GLY A 173 -27.11 3.54 30.95
CA GLY A 173 -25.72 3.30 30.54
C GLY A 173 -24.74 3.01 31.68
N PRO A 174 -23.47 2.71 31.34
CA PRO A 174 -22.46 2.23 32.29
C PRO A 174 -21.87 3.36 33.17
N GLU A 175 -20.93 3.00 34.05
CA GLU A 175 -20.15 3.92 34.88
C GLU A 175 -19.50 5.06 34.08
N VAL A 176 -19.27 6.23 34.69
CA VAL A 176 -18.74 7.43 33.98
C VAL A 176 -17.41 7.16 33.25
N ALA A 177 -16.58 6.25 33.80
CA ALA A 177 -15.32 5.81 33.19
C ALA A 177 -15.52 5.05 31.86
N GLN A 178 -16.67 4.42 31.67
CA GLN A 178 -17.02 3.65 30.48
C GLN A 178 -18.11 4.32 29.61
N ALA A 179 -18.85 5.30 30.14
CA ALA A 179 -19.95 5.99 29.45
C ALA A 179 -19.49 6.77 28.21
N SER A 180 -20.26 6.71 27.12
CA SER A 180 -20.02 7.46 25.88
C SER A 180 -20.11 8.98 26.11
N THR A 181 -19.60 9.78 25.18
CA THR A 181 -19.67 11.26 25.28
C THR A 181 -21.11 11.75 25.37
N GLU A 182 -22.01 11.21 24.53
CA GLU A 182 -23.44 11.51 24.53
C GLU A 182 -24.11 11.17 25.86
N GLN A 183 -23.76 10.03 26.47
CA GLN A 183 -24.28 9.64 27.78
C GLN A 183 -23.82 10.60 28.89
N ILE A 184 -22.58 11.11 28.81
CA ILE A 184 -22.08 12.11 29.78
C ILE A 184 -22.79 13.45 29.58
N GLU A 185 -23.03 13.86 28.33
CA GLU A 185 -23.77 15.10 28.01
C GLU A 185 -25.23 15.03 28.48
N ALA A 186 -25.91 13.89 28.28
CA ALA A 186 -27.25 13.66 28.80
C ALA A 186 -27.31 13.77 30.34
N ARG A 187 -26.31 13.21 31.04
CA ARG A 187 -26.20 13.33 32.50
C ARG A 187 -25.97 14.78 32.95
N ILE A 188 -25.14 15.54 32.23
CA ILE A 188 -24.92 16.97 32.49
C ILE A 188 -26.22 17.76 32.29
N ALA A 189 -26.96 17.50 31.22
CA ALA A 189 -28.23 18.17 30.93
C ALA A 189 -29.25 17.92 32.04
N LEU A 190 -29.44 16.66 32.43
CA LEU A 190 -30.34 16.28 33.53
C LEU A 190 -29.94 16.96 34.86
N LEU A 191 -28.63 16.97 35.17
CA LEU A 191 -28.14 17.60 36.39
C LEU A 191 -28.38 19.13 36.38
N ARG A 192 -28.25 19.78 35.21
CA ARG A 192 -28.57 21.21 35.04
C ARG A 192 -30.06 21.49 35.24
N GLU A 193 -30.96 20.61 34.81
CA GLU A 193 -32.40 20.75 35.09
C GLU A 193 -32.69 20.74 36.59
N TRP A 194 -31.98 19.90 37.35
CA TRP A 194 -32.09 19.86 38.81
C TRP A 194 -31.66 21.20 39.44
N PHE A 195 -30.64 21.86 38.89
CA PHE A 195 -30.22 23.20 39.36
C PHE A 195 -31.34 24.24 39.23
N VAL A 196 -32.19 24.11 38.21
CA VAL A 196 -33.33 24.99 37.90
C VAL A 196 -34.63 24.52 38.59
N GLY A 197 -34.61 23.41 39.35
CA GLY A 197 -35.75 22.92 40.12
C GLY A 197 -36.73 22.04 39.34
N ARG A 198 -36.37 21.58 38.13
CA ARG A 198 -37.11 20.55 37.39
C ARG A 198 -36.54 19.18 37.78
N ARG A 199 -37.31 18.36 38.49
CA ARG A 199 -36.89 17.04 39.00
C ARG A 199 -37.81 15.92 38.55
#